data_AF-A0A3E0VEU9-F1
#
_entry.id   AF-A0A3E0VEU9-F1
#
_cell.length_a   1.000
_cell.length_b   1.000
_cell.length_c   1.000
_cell.angle_alpha   90.00
_cell.angle_beta   90.00
_cell.angle_gamma   90.00
#
_symmetry.space_group_name_H-M   'P 1'
#
loop_
_entity.id
_entity.type
_entity.pdbx_description
1 polymer ?
#
loop_
_entity_poly.entity_id
_entity_poly.type
_entity_poly.pdbx_seq_one_letter_code
_entity_poly.pdbx_strand_id
1 'polypeptide(L)'
;MRSEFQRRLDAADAALAFVNVGPGDSRHRALVEGVATERLSAAQAVQHTVEQHGLSIDSRGAPTIRSFDDYLIPGSFVLRNRLVDELHPEGIDDPELLSLLDRQISRLRIVELEISPVRGQFDYDHLKQVHRRMFGDIFFWAGAERVGPETAMIRFAPDAVNHAPGDPAAPMTKYSYFSGSEIAEAVSVQCAQLSHLVTRSDLGRKRFFDLVAEHGGELNVIHPFRDGNLRALWQYAAQLEEQAGYPIDTAGFLKETRAHSFAMHSAYHFQATNDNDVMFRLMDEGLPQTQTVRTPPAG
;
A
#
# COMPACT_ATOMS: atom_id res chain seq x y z
N MET A 1 20.29 9.09 -15.42
CA MET A 1 19.28 8.03 -15.24
C MET A 1 19.71 7.18 -14.06
N ARG A 2 18.84 6.96 -13.05
CA ARG A 2 19.12 6.03 -11.94
C ARG A 2 19.21 4.59 -12.47
N SER A 3 20.05 3.75 -11.87
CA SER A 3 20.10 2.33 -12.20
C SER A 3 18.79 1.65 -11.84
N GLU A 4 18.44 0.56 -12.54
CA GLU A 4 17.25 -0.23 -12.24
C GLU A 4 17.27 -0.78 -10.81
N PHE A 5 18.45 -1.21 -10.35
CA PHE A 5 18.71 -1.57 -8.97
C PHE A 5 18.27 -0.47 -7.98
N GLN A 6 18.71 0.78 -8.19
CA GLN A 6 18.35 1.87 -7.29
C GLN A 6 16.85 2.18 -7.35
N ARG A 7 16.22 2.11 -8.53
CA ARG A 7 14.77 2.30 -8.67
C ARG A 7 13.97 1.28 -7.85
N ARG A 8 14.37 0.00 -7.91
CA ARG A 8 13.73 -1.08 -7.14
C ARG A 8 13.82 -0.84 -5.62
N LEU A 9 14.97 -0.35 -5.14
CA LEU A 9 15.14 0.03 -3.73
C LEU A 9 14.28 1.24 -3.35
N ASP A 10 14.35 2.31 -4.16
CA ASP A 10 13.58 3.54 -3.91
C ASP A 10 12.07 3.27 -3.90
N ALA A 11 11.57 2.37 -4.76
CA ALA A 11 10.16 1.98 -4.81
C ALA A 11 9.68 1.32 -3.50
N ALA A 12 10.47 0.40 -2.95
CA ALA A 12 10.15 -0.25 -1.69
C ALA A 12 10.24 0.70 -0.50
N ASP A 13 11.26 1.56 -0.49
CA ASP A 13 11.48 2.56 0.55
C ASP A 13 10.38 3.64 0.54
N ALA A 14 9.97 4.11 -0.64
CA ALA A 14 8.88 5.08 -0.79
C ALA A 14 7.53 4.51 -0.35
N ALA A 15 7.20 3.28 -0.78
CA ALA A 15 5.97 2.61 -0.37
C ALA A 15 5.89 2.38 1.16
N LEU A 16 7.03 2.12 1.81
CA LEU A 16 7.09 1.95 3.27
C LEU A 16 7.26 3.26 4.05
N ALA A 17 7.58 4.37 3.38
CA ALA A 17 7.54 5.69 4.00
C ALA A 17 6.12 6.03 4.48
N PHE A 18 5.07 5.55 3.82
CA PHE A 18 3.66 5.72 4.23
C PHE A 18 3.32 5.12 5.60
N VAL A 19 4.11 4.17 6.08
CA VAL A 19 4.00 3.60 7.44
C VAL A 19 5.13 4.09 8.37
N ASN A 20 5.86 5.14 7.95
CA ASN A 20 6.93 5.82 8.68
C ASN A 20 8.16 4.94 8.99
N VAL A 21 8.45 3.95 8.12
CA VAL A 21 9.47 2.93 8.37
C VAL A 21 10.78 3.26 7.65
N GLY A 22 11.91 3.23 8.39
CA GLY A 22 13.25 3.36 7.82
C GLY A 22 13.71 2.10 7.07
N PRO A 23 14.93 2.07 6.50
CA PRO A 23 15.39 1.01 5.59
C PRO A 23 15.63 -0.37 6.23
N GLY A 24 15.45 -0.51 7.55
CA GLY A 24 15.73 -1.74 8.30
C GLY A 24 17.20 -1.90 8.68
N ASP A 25 17.52 -2.98 9.39
CA ASP A 25 18.89 -3.30 9.81
C ASP A 25 19.77 -3.76 8.63
N SER A 26 21.08 -3.96 8.88
CA SER A 26 22.03 -4.38 7.84
C SER A 26 21.72 -5.74 7.22
N ARG A 27 21.16 -6.67 8.00
CA ARG A 27 20.85 -8.02 7.54
C ARG A 27 19.64 -8.02 6.61
N HIS A 28 18.58 -7.30 7.00
CA HIS A 28 17.42 -7.10 6.15
C HIS A 28 17.79 -6.39 4.84
N ARG A 29 18.61 -5.33 4.90
CA ARG A 29 19.07 -4.62 3.69
C ARG A 29 19.83 -5.54 2.73
N ALA A 30 20.68 -6.45 3.22
CA ALA A 30 21.38 -7.40 2.37
C ALA A 30 20.42 -8.36 1.63
N LEU A 31 19.31 -8.77 2.27
CA LEU A 31 18.26 -9.56 1.63
C LEU A 31 17.55 -8.76 0.54
N VAL A 32 17.16 -7.52 0.85
CA VAL A 32 16.51 -6.60 -0.10
C VAL A 32 17.39 -6.34 -1.32
N GLU A 33 18.69 -6.07 -1.13
CA GLU A 33 19.66 -5.93 -2.21
C GLU A 33 19.81 -7.22 -3.03
N GLY A 34 19.77 -8.38 -2.36
CA GLY A 34 19.78 -9.69 -3.01
C GLY A 34 18.59 -9.88 -3.95
N VAL A 35 17.39 -9.50 -3.51
CA VAL A 35 16.17 -9.54 -4.35
C VAL A 35 16.24 -8.50 -5.46
N ALA A 36 16.64 -7.26 -5.16
CA ALA A 36 16.72 -6.17 -6.14
C ALA A 36 17.76 -6.43 -7.25
N THR A 37 18.77 -7.25 -6.98
CA THR A 37 19.75 -7.71 -7.97
C THR A 37 19.45 -9.09 -8.54
N GLU A 38 18.29 -9.68 -8.23
CA GLU A 38 17.84 -11.00 -8.69
C GLU A 38 18.80 -12.15 -8.33
N ARG A 39 19.71 -11.94 -7.37
CA ARG A 39 20.59 -12.97 -6.80
C ARG A 39 19.85 -13.89 -5.83
N LEU A 40 18.72 -13.42 -5.30
CA LEU A 40 17.85 -14.12 -4.36
C LEU A 40 16.40 -13.91 -4.81
N SER A 41 15.57 -14.96 -4.79
CA SER A 41 14.13 -14.76 -4.96
C SER A 41 13.53 -14.13 -3.70
N ALA A 42 12.44 -13.37 -3.83
CA ALA A 42 11.76 -12.81 -2.67
C ALA A 42 11.24 -13.90 -1.73
N ALA A 43 10.79 -15.04 -2.26
CA ALA A 43 10.39 -16.19 -1.45
C ALA A 43 11.54 -16.73 -0.57
N GLN A 44 12.75 -16.87 -1.10
CA GLN A 44 13.92 -17.28 -0.31
C GLN A 44 14.29 -16.20 0.73
N ALA A 45 14.21 -14.93 0.37
CA ALA A 45 14.49 -13.83 1.29
C ALA A 45 13.49 -13.79 2.46
N VAL A 46 12.20 -13.97 2.16
CA VAL A 46 11.13 -14.05 3.15
C VAL A 46 11.34 -15.25 4.07
N GLN A 47 11.66 -16.42 3.52
CA GLN A 47 11.97 -17.61 4.32
C GLN A 47 13.14 -17.34 5.29
N HIS A 48 14.24 -16.75 4.80
CA HIS A 48 15.36 -16.38 5.66
C HIS A 48 15.00 -15.38 6.75
N THR A 49 14.18 -14.37 6.44
CA THR A 49 13.67 -13.42 7.45
C THR A 49 12.90 -14.15 8.54
N VAL A 50 11.99 -15.07 8.19
CA VAL A 50 11.16 -15.79 9.16
C VAL A 50 11.98 -16.77 10.01
N GLU A 51 12.86 -17.56 9.39
CA GLU A 51 13.71 -18.55 10.08
C GLU A 51 14.66 -17.90 11.10
N GLN A 52 15.12 -16.68 10.85
CA GLN A 52 16.01 -15.95 11.76
C GLN A 52 15.36 -15.63 13.11
N HIS A 53 14.04 -15.63 13.16
CA HIS A 53 13.26 -15.43 14.38
C HIS A 53 12.74 -16.75 14.98
N GLY A 54 13.18 -17.91 14.46
CA GLY A 54 12.72 -19.22 14.93
C GLY A 54 11.29 -19.55 14.50
N LEU A 55 10.77 -18.85 13.50
CA LEU A 55 9.40 -18.99 13.02
C LEU A 55 9.37 -19.80 11.71
N SER A 56 8.15 -20.15 11.29
CA SER A 56 7.85 -20.70 9.98
C SER A 56 6.60 -20.03 9.39
N ILE A 57 6.39 -20.18 8.08
CA ILE A 57 5.18 -19.68 7.41
C ILE A 57 4.16 -20.81 7.30
N ASP A 58 3.01 -20.61 7.91
CA ASP A 58 1.90 -21.53 7.83
C ASP A 58 1.30 -21.55 6.41
N SER A 59 1.29 -22.73 5.82
CA SER A 59 0.76 -23.02 4.49
C SER A 59 -0.70 -23.51 4.50
N ARG A 60 -1.31 -23.66 5.68
CA ARG A 60 -2.72 -24.02 5.80
C ARG A 60 -3.64 -22.99 5.14
N GLY A 61 -4.83 -23.46 4.78
CA GLY A 61 -5.89 -22.59 4.27
C GLY A 61 -6.29 -21.53 5.28
N ALA A 62 -6.77 -20.38 4.79
CA ALA A 62 -7.23 -19.30 5.66
C ALA A 62 -8.40 -19.77 6.53
N PRO A 63 -8.44 -19.40 7.83
CA PRO A 63 -9.62 -19.62 8.65
C PRO A 63 -10.81 -18.84 8.06
N THR A 64 -12.02 -19.34 8.29
CA THR A 64 -13.22 -18.61 7.86
C THR A 64 -13.37 -17.33 8.66
N ILE A 65 -13.41 -16.19 7.98
CA ILE A 65 -13.69 -14.89 8.57
C ILE A 65 -15.18 -14.59 8.38
N ARG A 66 -15.92 -14.43 9.48
CA ARG A 66 -17.35 -14.05 9.50
C ARG A 66 -17.58 -12.72 10.20
N SER A 67 -16.70 -12.34 11.12
CA SER A 67 -16.76 -11.05 11.84
C SER A 67 -15.37 -10.42 11.96
N PHE A 68 -15.32 -9.22 12.57
CA PHE A 68 -14.06 -8.52 12.82
C PHE A 68 -13.15 -9.22 13.84
N ASP A 69 -13.74 -9.95 14.78
CA ASP A 69 -13.00 -10.66 15.81
C ASP A 69 -12.27 -11.89 15.24
N ASP A 70 -12.78 -12.46 14.13
CA ASP A 70 -12.13 -13.59 13.46
C ASP A 70 -10.77 -13.22 12.84
N TYR A 71 -10.49 -11.92 12.65
CA TYR A 71 -9.17 -11.45 12.23
C TYR A 71 -8.14 -11.49 13.34
N LEU A 72 -8.54 -11.65 14.60
CA LEU A 72 -7.65 -11.59 15.76
C LEU A 72 -7.27 -12.99 16.26
N ILE A 73 -6.07 -13.12 16.80
CA ILE A 73 -5.67 -14.30 17.55
C ILE A 73 -6.60 -14.41 18.77
N PRO A 74 -7.22 -15.58 19.04
CA PRO A 74 -8.12 -15.73 20.17
C PRO A 74 -7.50 -15.27 21.49
N GLY A 75 -8.17 -14.33 22.18
CA GLY A 75 -7.69 -13.78 23.45
C GLY A 75 -6.64 -12.67 23.32
N SER A 76 -6.33 -12.22 22.11
CA SER A 76 -5.38 -11.15 21.82
C SER A 76 -6.00 -10.06 20.92
N PHE A 77 -5.35 -8.90 20.87
CA PHE A 77 -5.65 -7.82 19.91
C PHE A 77 -4.77 -7.88 18.66
N VAL A 78 -3.91 -8.88 18.56
CA VAL A 78 -3.01 -9.08 17.42
C VAL A 78 -3.73 -9.82 16.30
N LEU A 79 -3.49 -9.39 15.06
CA LEU A 79 -4.06 -10.01 13.87
C LEU A 79 -3.53 -11.43 13.69
N ARG A 80 -4.42 -12.37 13.37
CA ARG A 80 -4.04 -13.72 12.92
C ARG A 80 -3.13 -13.61 11.74
N ASN A 81 -2.00 -14.30 11.83
CA ASN A 81 -0.92 -14.22 10.88
C ASN A 81 -0.33 -15.61 10.65
N ARG A 82 0.35 -15.78 9.52
CA ARG A 82 0.95 -17.05 9.10
C ARG A 82 2.31 -17.31 9.75
N LEU A 83 2.81 -16.40 10.59
CA LEU A 83 4.13 -16.50 11.19
C LEU A 83 3.98 -17.30 12.48
N VAL A 84 4.39 -18.56 12.49
CA VAL A 84 4.06 -19.52 13.56
C VAL A 84 5.30 -20.23 14.11
N ASP A 85 5.21 -20.65 15.37
CA ASP A 85 6.13 -21.59 16.03
C ASP A 85 5.31 -22.63 16.83
N GLU A 86 5.98 -23.47 17.63
CA GLU A 86 5.32 -24.51 18.43
C GLU A 86 4.37 -23.94 19.51
N LEU A 87 4.62 -22.73 19.99
CA LEU A 87 3.83 -22.07 21.04
C LEU A 87 2.70 -21.22 20.45
N HIS A 88 2.84 -20.77 19.21
CA HIS A 88 1.94 -19.82 18.53
C HIS A 88 1.37 -20.41 17.23
N PRO A 89 0.55 -21.48 17.28
CA PRO A 89 0.05 -22.16 16.09
C PRO A 89 -1.00 -21.35 15.29
N GLU A 90 -1.53 -20.25 15.83
CA GLU A 90 -2.49 -19.35 15.15
C GLU A 90 -1.84 -18.03 14.68
N GLY A 91 -0.52 -17.93 14.81
CA GLY A 91 0.28 -16.74 14.53
C GLY A 91 0.93 -16.17 15.81
N ILE A 92 2.09 -15.53 15.67
CA ILE A 92 2.75 -14.80 16.78
C ILE A 92 1.83 -13.72 17.33
N ASP A 93 1.80 -13.56 18.65
CA ASP A 93 0.98 -12.58 19.37
C ASP A 93 1.79 -11.39 19.91
N ASP A 94 3.09 -11.34 19.65
CA ASP A 94 3.94 -10.18 19.89
C ASP A 94 3.68 -9.11 18.79
N PRO A 95 3.04 -7.97 19.14
CA PRO A 95 2.71 -6.93 18.17
C PRO A 95 3.95 -6.21 17.61
N GLU A 96 5.04 -6.11 18.38
CA GLU A 96 6.27 -5.46 17.91
C GLU A 96 6.99 -6.34 16.90
N LEU A 97 7.09 -7.64 17.19
CA LEU A 97 7.67 -8.62 16.28
C LEU A 97 6.84 -8.75 15.00
N LEU A 98 5.51 -8.85 15.10
CA LEU A 98 4.63 -8.88 13.93
C LEU A 98 4.80 -7.62 13.09
N SER A 99 4.85 -6.44 13.71
CA SER A 99 5.07 -5.19 12.99
C SER A 99 6.44 -5.14 12.31
N LEU A 100 7.50 -5.66 12.94
CA LEU A 100 8.82 -5.76 12.33
C LEU A 100 8.80 -6.66 11.09
N LEU A 101 8.25 -7.87 11.23
CA LEU A 101 8.23 -8.87 10.17
C LEU A 101 7.32 -8.45 9.01
N ASP A 102 6.15 -7.84 9.29
CA ASP A 102 5.28 -7.27 8.26
C ASP A 102 6.05 -6.27 7.38
N ARG A 103 6.81 -5.36 7.99
CA ARG A 103 7.58 -4.34 7.26
C ARG A 103 8.70 -4.95 6.44
N GLN A 104 9.42 -5.94 6.98
CA GLN A 104 10.51 -6.58 6.27
C GLN A 104 10.00 -7.41 5.09
N ILE A 105 9.00 -8.26 5.33
CA ILE A 105 8.43 -9.13 4.31
C ILE A 105 7.76 -8.32 3.21
N SER A 106 6.97 -7.30 3.56
CA SER A 106 6.35 -6.43 2.56
C SER A 106 7.38 -5.66 1.72
N ARG A 107 8.53 -5.24 2.29
CA ARG A 107 9.63 -4.63 1.50
C ARG A 107 10.14 -5.58 0.42
N LEU A 108 10.41 -6.84 0.79
CA LEU A 108 10.88 -7.86 -0.15
C LEU A 108 9.87 -8.10 -1.27
N ARG A 109 8.57 -8.13 -0.93
CA ARG A 109 7.49 -8.30 -1.91
C ARG A 109 7.27 -7.08 -2.80
N ILE A 110 7.50 -5.86 -2.32
CA ILE A 110 7.46 -4.67 -3.16
C ILE A 110 8.60 -4.70 -4.19
N VAL A 111 9.83 -5.04 -3.77
CA VAL A 111 10.94 -5.23 -4.73
C VAL A 111 10.61 -6.32 -5.75
N GLU A 112 9.96 -7.42 -5.33
CA GLU A 112 9.49 -8.45 -6.25
C GLU A 112 8.46 -7.93 -7.25
N LEU A 113 7.56 -7.03 -6.84
CA LEU A 113 6.55 -6.43 -7.71
C LEU A 113 7.15 -5.47 -8.74
N GLU A 114 8.25 -4.79 -8.43
CA GLU A 114 9.01 -3.99 -9.40
C GLU A 114 9.66 -4.86 -10.49
N ILE A 115 10.04 -6.10 -10.14
CA ILE A 115 10.63 -7.07 -11.08
C ILE A 115 9.54 -7.79 -11.87
N SER A 116 8.47 -8.19 -11.18
CA SER A 116 7.38 -9.00 -11.69
C SER A 116 6.04 -8.47 -11.16
N PRO A 117 5.52 -7.40 -11.80
CA PRO A 117 4.28 -6.77 -11.37
C PRO A 117 3.09 -7.71 -11.56
N VAL A 118 2.01 -7.44 -10.85
CA VAL A 118 0.75 -8.16 -11.11
C VAL A 118 0.23 -7.69 -12.46
N ARG A 119 -0.16 -8.63 -13.32
CA ARG A 119 -0.78 -8.30 -14.60
C ARG A 119 -2.30 -8.33 -14.43
N GLY A 120 -2.96 -7.26 -14.85
CA GLY A 120 -4.41 -7.14 -14.74
C GLY A 120 -4.94 -5.94 -15.54
N GLN A 121 -6.24 -5.69 -15.42
CA GLN A 121 -6.92 -4.60 -16.13
C GLN A 121 -7.25 -3.41 -15.21
N PHE A 122 -6.59 -3.33 -14.05
CA PHE A 122 -6.92 -2.39 -12.99
C PHE A 122 -8.38 -2.51 -12.52
N ASP A 123 -8.93 -3.72 -12.50
CA ASP A 123 -10.18 -4.03 -11.80
C ASP A 123 -9.92 -4.32 -10.31
N TYR A 124 -11.00 -4.60 -9.57
CA TYR A 124 -10.88 -4.92 -8.14
C TYR A 124 -10.09 -6.22 -7.89
N ASP A 125 -10.20 -7.21 -8.79
CA ASP A 125 -9.44 -8.46 -8.68
C ASP A 125 -7.92 -8.23 -8.87
N HIS A 126 -7.53 -7.27 -9.70
CA HIS A 126 -6.15 -6.82 -9.80
C HIS A 126 -5.67 -6.24 -8.45
N LEU A 127 -6.43 -5.33 -7.83
CA LEU A 127 -6.08 -4.76 -6.53
C LEU A 127 -5.99 -5.84 -5.43
N LYS A 128 -6.91 -6.81 -5.41
CA LYS A 128 -6.86 -7.98 -4.50
C LYS A 128 -5.60 -8.81 -4.70
N GLN A 129 -5.16 -9.01 -5.94
CA GLN A 129 -3.94 -9.75 -6.26
C GLN A 129 -2.67 -9.00 -5.84
N VAL A 130 -2.62 -7.67 -6.02
CA VAL A 130 -1.52 -6.82 -5.49
C VAL A 130 -1.43 -6.99 -3.97
N HIS A 131 -2.55 -6.83 -3.27
CA HIS A 131 -2.59 -7.04 -1.82
C HIS A 131 -2.16 -8.47 -1.43
N ARG A 132 -2.62 -9.50 -2.17
CA ARG A 132 -2.22 -10.89 -1.91
C ARG A 132 -0.71 -11.10 -2.08
N ARG A 133 -0.10 -10.54 -3.12
CA ARG A 133 1.34 -10.65 -3.37
C ARG A 133 2.18 -9.99 -2.27
N MET A 134 1.71 -8.87 -1.72
CA MET A 134 2.42 -8.16 -0.67
C MET A 134 2.33 -8.83 0.70
N PHE A 135 1.16 -9.39 1.03
CA PHE A 135 0.84 -9.80 2.39
C PHE A 135 0.57 -11.30 2.55
N GLY A 136 0.65 -12.08 1.47
CA GLY A 136 0.30 -13.50 1.45
C GLY A 136 1.15 -14.38 2.36
N ASP A 137 2.38 -13.98 2.67
CA ASP A 137 3.25 -14.67 3.62
C ASP A 137 2.99 -14.28 5.08
N ILE A 138 2.26 -13.18 5.31
CA ILE A 138 2.04 -12.60 6.65
C ILE A 138 0.62 -12.91 7.12
N PHE A 139 -0.39 -12.69 6.29
CA PHE A 139 -1.79 -12.75 6.71
C PHE A 139 -2.57 -13.82 5.94
N PHE A 140 -3.40 -14.58 6.66
CA PHE A 140 -4.25 -15.59 6.05
C PHE A 140 -5.24 -15.02 5.02
N TRP A 141 -5.73 -13.81 5.30
CA TRP A 141 -6.77 -13.10 4.53
C TRP A 141 -6.19 -12.19 3.44
N ALA A 142 -4.90 -12.30 3.09
CA ALA A 142 -4.29 -11.43 2.09
C ALA A 142 -5.01 -11.51 0.73
N GLY A 143 -5.50 -10.35 0.27
CA GLY A 143 -6.27 -10.21 -0.96
C GLY A 143 -7.77 -10.53 -0.81
N ALA A 144 -8.26 -10.73 0.42
CA ALA A 144 -9.68 -10.82 0.72
C ALA A 144 -10.21 -9.47 1.24
N GLU A 145 -11.42 -9.11 0.78
CA GLU A 145 -12.17 -7.96 1.29
C GLU A 145 -12.47 -8.11 2.79
N ARG A 146 -12.56 -6.99 3.52
CA ARG A 146 -12.97 -7.02 4.93
C ARG A 146 -14.48 -7.22 5.07
N VAL A 147 -14.89 -8.08 6.02
CA VAL A 147 -16.32 -8.43 6.22
C VAL A 147 -17.15 -7.39 6.99
N GLY A 148 -16.53 -6.31 7.47
CA GLY A 148 -17.17 -5.34 8.37
C GLY A 148 -16.33 -4.08 8.51
N PRO A 149 -16.62 -3.18 9.46
CA PRO A 149 -17.75 -3.27 10.37
C PRO A 149 -19.09 -3.08 9.64
N GLU A 150 -20.19 -3.48 10.27
CA GLU A 150 -21.56 -3.29 9.71
C GLU A 150 -21.92 -1.81 9.53
N THR A 151 -21.29 -0.94 10.31
CA THR A 151 -21.41 0.51 10.20
C THR A 151 -20.09 1.12 9.73
N ALA A 152 -20.14 2.37 9.27
CA ALA A 152 -18.93 3.11 8.93
C ALA A 152 -17.91 3.12 10.09
N MET A 153 -16.65 2.84 9.79
CA MET A 153 -15.57 2.84 10.78
C MET A 153 -15.08 4.26 10.99
N ILE A 154 -15.32 4.82 12.18
CA ILE A 154 -14.91 6.19 12.50
C ILE A 154 -13.47 6.22 13.02
N ARG A 155 -12.71 7.22 12.58
CA ARG A 155 -11.39 7.57 13.09
C ARG A 155 -11.27 9.08 13.27
N PHE A 156 -10.19 9.46 13.94
CA PHE A 156 -9.83 10.85 14.18
C PHE A 156 -8.35 11.03 13.90
N ALA A 157 -7.99 12.12 13.24
CA ALA A 157 -6.60 12.54 13.04
C ALA A 157 -6.47 14.04 13.30
N PRO A 158 -5.35 14.51 13.89
CA PRO A 158 -5.01 15.93 13.89
C PRO A 158 -4.62 16.36 12.47
N ASP A 159 -4.53 17.67 12.25
CA ASP A 159 -3.98 18.25 11.02
C ASP A 159 -4.65 17.82 9.71
N ALA A 160 -5.89 17.31 9.73
CA ALA A 160 -6.53 16.85 8.49
C ALA A 160 -7.09 18.01 7.66
N VAL A 161 -7.46 19.13 8.29
CA VAL A 161 -8.18 20.23 7.62
C VAL A 161 -7.62 21.57 8.07
N ASN A 162 -7.17 22.39 7.12
CA ASN A 162 -6.72 23.78 7.34
C ASN A 162 -5.60 23.98 8.38
N HIS A 163 -4.80 22.94 8.64
CA HIS A 163 -3.64 23.00 9.53
C HIS A 163 -2.41 22.42 8.83
N ALA A 164 -1.22 22.90 9.19
CA ALA A 164 0.02 22.35 8.67
C ALA A 164 0.28 20.96 9.27
N PRO A 165 0.92 20.02 8.55
CA PRO A 165 1.28 18.72 9.12
C PRO A 165 2.13 18.88 10.40
N GLY A 166 1.66 18.31 11.51
CA GLY A 166 2.31 18.37 12.82
C GLY A 166 2.01 19.62 13.64
N ASP A 167 0.95 20.38 13.32
CA ASP A 167 0.53 21.55 14.10
C ASP A 167 -0.06 21.11 15.45
N PRO A 168 0.60 21.43 16.59
CA PRO A 168 0.13 21.01 17.90
C PRO A 168 -1.21 21.66 18.30
N ALA A 169 -1.64 22.72 17.59
CA ALA A 169 -2.92 23.39 17.82
C ALA A 169 -4.08 22.79 17.00
N ALA A 170 -3.82 21.84 16.10
CA ALA A 170 -4.86 21.33 15.22
C ALA A 170 -5.89 20.46 15.97
N PRO A 171 -7.19 20.64 15.68
CA PRO A 171 -8.22 19.82 16.27
C PRO A 171 -8.22 18.41 15.67
N MET A 172 -8.65 17.45 16.48
CA MET A 172 -8.96 16.10 16.00
C MET A 172 -10.14 16.16 15.04
N THR A 173 -9.90 15.87 13.77
CA THR A 173 -10.92 15.85 12.73
C THR A 173 -11.44 14.44 12.52
N LYS A 174 -12.77 14.30 12.48
CA LYS A 174 -13.45 13.03 12.21
C LYS A 174 -13.36 12.68 10.74
N TYR A 175 -13.05 11.42 10.44
CA TYR A 175 -13.24 10.82 9.12
C TYR A 175 -13.78 9.40 9.27
N SER A 176 -14.33 8.84 8.19
CA SER A 176 -15.01 7.54 8.22
C SER A 176 -14.60 6.68 7.03
N TYR A 177 -14.58 5.36 7.25
CA TYR A 177 -14.47 4.37 6.19
C TYR A 177 -15.82 3.68 5.96
N PHE A 178 -16.02 3.14 4.76
CA PHE A 178 -17.26 2.46 4.36
C PHE A 178 -17.60 1.28 5.28
N SER A 179 -18.89 0.93 5.38
CA SER A 179 -19.29 -0.34 6.01
C SER A 179 -18.88 -1.52 5.12
N GLY A 180 -18.78 -2.72 5.70
CA GLY A 180 -18.42 -3.94 4.96
C GLY A 180 -19.32 -4.22 3.76
N SER A 181 -20.63 -3.99 3.90
CA SER A 181 -21.62 -4.26 2.85
C SER A 181 -21.51 -3.37 1.61
N GLU A 182 -20.84 -2.22 1.72
CA GLU A 182 -20.75 -1.23 0.64
C GLU A 182 -19.45 -1.33 -0.17
N ILE A 183 -18.47 -2.12 0.30
CA ILE A 183 -17.10 -2.12 -0.25
C ILE A 183 -17.09 -2.59 -1.70
N ALA A 184 -17.68 -3.76 -1.99
CA ALA A 184 -17.53 -4.41 -3.28
C ALA A 184 -17.99 -3.51 -4.44
N GLU A 185 -19.17 -2.91 -4.31
CA GLU A 185 -19.70 -1.99 -5.32
C GLU A 185 -18.84 -0.72 -5.43
N ALA A 186 -18.53 -0.08 -4.29
CA ALA A 186 -17.79 1.17 -4.28
C ALA A 186 -16.39 1.01 -4.90
N VAL A 187 -15.65 -0.05 -4.55
CA VAL A 187 -14.31 -0.31 -5.13
C VAL A 187 -14.41 -0.61 -6.62
N SER A 188 -15.37 -1.45 -7.03
CA SER A 188 -15.54 -1.79 -8.44
C SER A 188 -15.79 -0.55 -9.31
N VAL A 189 -16.57 0.42 -8.82
CA VAL A 189 -16.78 1.70 -9.52
C VAL A 189 -15.47 2.47 -9.68
N GLN A 190 -14.71 2.67 -8.60
CA GLN A 190 -13.45 3.45 -8.67
C GLN A 190 -12.40 2.76 -9.53
N CYS A 191 -12.25 1.42 -9.41
CA CYS A 191 -11.36 0.64 -10.26
C CYS A 191 -11.74 0.72 -11.74
N ALA A 192 -13.04 0.71 -12.08
CA ALA A 192 -13.49 0.87 -13.47
C ALA A 192 -13.11 2.24 -14.04
N GLN A 193 -13.22 3.31 -13.24
CA GLN A 193 -12.77 4.65 -13.67
C GLN A 193 -11.26 4.67 -13.92
N LEU A 194 -10.46 4.15 -12.98
CA LEU A 194 -9.01 4.06 -13.10
C LEU A 194 -8.56 3.24 -14.31
N SER A 195 -9.18 2.07 -14.53
CA SER A 195 -8.96 1.24 -15.72
C SER A 195 -9.21 2.00 -17.02
N HIS A 196 -10.33 2.74 -17.09
CA HIS A 196 -10.65 3.57 -18.25
C HIS A 196 -9.58 4.65 -18.48
N LEU A 197 -9.10 5.33 -17.42
CA LEU A 197 -8.10 6.41 -17.53
C LEU A 197 -6.80 5.96 -18.19
N VAL A 198 -6.33 4.74 -17.93
CA VAL A 198 -5.10 4.19 -18.54
C VAL A 198 -5.18 4.21 -20.06
N THR A 199 -6.37 3.96 -20.62
CA THR A 199 -6.60 3.90 -22.07
C THR A 199 -6.79 5.27 -22.73
N ARG A 200 -6.97 6.34 -21.96
CA ARG A 200 -7.40 7.66 -22.47
C ARG A 200 -6.24 8.49 -22.98
N SER A 201 -5.95 8.42 -24.28
CA SER A 201 -4.84 9.13 -24.98
C SER A 201 -5.01 10.65 -25.09
N ASP A 202 -6.25 11.13 -24.93
CA ASP A 202 -6.68 12.51 -25.13
C ASP A 202 -6.50 13.41 -23.90
N LEU A 203 -6.26 12.83 -22.72
CA LEU A 203 -6.05 13.59 -21.48
C LEU A 203 -4.63 14.16 -21.42
N GLY A 204 -4.52 15.45 -21.12
CA GLY A 204 -3.25 16.06 -20.72
C GLY A 204 -2.79 15.54 -19.36
N ARG A 205 -1.47 15.54 -19.13
CA ARG A 205 -0.82 15.01 -17.92
C ARG A 205 -1.49 15.49 -16.62
N LYS A 206 -1.73 16.80 -16.50
CA LYS A 206 -2.37 17.37 -15.30
C LYS A 206 -3.74 16.74 -15.02
N ARG A 207 -4.63 16.72 -16.03
CA ARG A 207 -5.98 16.18 -15.87
C ARG A 207 -5.97 14.68 -15.57
N PHE A 208 -5.03 13.93 -16.13
CA PHE A 208 -4.85 12.52 -15.81
C PHE A 208 -4.55 12.33 -14.31
N PHE A 209 -3.56 13.05 -13.78
CA PHE A 209 -3.21 12.97 -12.36
C PHE A 209 -4.29 13.51 -11.44
N ASP A 210 -5.04 14.54 -11.86
CA ASP A 210 -6.17 15.04 -11.07
C ASP A 210 -7.20 13.91 -10.84
N LEU A 211 -7.50 13.12 -11.87
CA LEU A 211 -8.46 12.01 -11.80
C LEU A 211 -7.90 10.77 -11.09
N VAL A 212 -6.60 10.48 -11.24
CA VAL A 212 -5.96 9.39 -10.47
C VAL A 212 -5.98 9.70 -8.97
N ALA A 213 -5.68 10.95 -8.58
CA ALA A 213 -5.78 11.39 -7.19
C ALA A 213 -7.22 11.29 -6.66
N GLU A 214 -8.21 11.68 -7.46
CA GLU A 214 -9.63 11.57 -7.11
C GLU A 214 -10.05 10.14 -6.80
N HIS A 215 -9.90 9.23 -7.76
CA HIS A 215 -10.31 7.84 -7.57
C HIS A 215 -9.42 7.08 -6.57
N GLY A 216 -8.13 7.43 -6.47
CA GLY A 216 -7.23 6.89 -5.45
C GLY A 216 -7.62 7.33 -4.04
N GLY A 217 -7.99 8.59 -3.85
CA GLY A 217 -8.54 9.11 -2.59
C GLY A 217 -9.79 8.35 -2.17
N GLU A 218 -10.74 8.17 -3.10
CA GLU A 218 -11.97 7.40 -2.86
C GLU A 218 -11.66 5.94 -2.46
N LEU A 219 -10.73 5.27 -3.14
CA LEU A 219 -10.28 3.91 -2.76
C LEU A 219 -9.72 3.86 -1.33
N ASN A 220 -8.99 4.89 -0.90
CA ASN A 220 -8.47 4.98 0.46
C ASN A 220 -9.59 5.18 1.51
N VAL A 221 -10.66 5.90 1.17
CA VAL A 221 -11.86 6.06 2.01
C VAL A 221 -12.68 4.77 2.07
N ILE A 222 -12.78 4.03 0.96
CA ILE A 222 -13.46 2.72 0.94
C ILE A 222 -12.71 1.72 1.82
N HIS A 223 -11.38 1.70 1.75
CA HIS A 223 -10.51 0.93 2.62
C HIS A 223 -10.83 -0.58 2.61
N PRO A 224 -10.73 -1.25 1.44
CA PRO A 224 -11.32 -2.58 1.22
C PRO A 224 -10.75 -3.74 2.03
N PHE A 225 -9.53 -3.63 2.55
CA PHE A 225 -8.84 -4.71 3.25
C PHE A 225 -8.80 -4.47 4.76
N ARG A 226 -8.52 -5.51 5.54
CA ARG A 226 -8.42 -5.41 7.01
C ARG A 226 -7.20 -4.60 7.47
N ASP A 227 -6.09 -4.70 6.75
CA ASP A 227 -4.87 -3.90 6.91
C ASP A 227 -4.20 -3.76 5.52
N GLY A 228 -3.12 -2.99 5.41
CA GLY A 228 -2.32 -2.93 4.17
C GLY A 228 -2.88 -2.05 3.05
N ASN A 229 -4.01 -1.36 3.26
CA ASN A 229 -4.73 -0.60 2.23
C ASN A 229 -3.86 0.43 1.49
N LEU A 230 -3.23 1.38 2.20
CA LEU A 230 -2.41 2.42 1.56
C LEU A 230 -1.22 1.83 0.79
N ARG A 231 -0.57 0.79 1.32
CA ARG A 231 0.57 0.12 0.69
C ARG A 231 0.16 -0.61 -0.59
N ALA A 232 -0.97 -1.32 -0.56
CA ALA A 232 -1.52 -1.99 -1.74
C ALA A 232 -2.00 -0.99 -2.79
N LEU A 233 -2.67 0.10 -2.37
CA LEU A 233 -3.14 1.16 -3.25
C LEU A 233 -1.97 1.88 -3.93
N TRP A 234 -0.90 2.19 -3.19
CA TRP A 234 0.32 2.78 -3.74
C TRP A 234 0.93 1.89 -4.83
N GLN A 235 1.06 0.59 -4.57
CA GLN A 235 1.62 -0.36 -5.55
C GLN A 235 0.73 -0.53 -6.79
N TYR A 236 -0.59 -0.53 -6.59
CA TYR A 236 -1.56 -0.57 -7.67
C TYR A 236 -1.52 0.72 -8.51
N ALA A 237 -1.42 1.89 -7.88
CA ALA A 237 -1.28 3.18 -8.56
C ALA A 237 0.06 3.30 -9.31
N ALA A 238 1.17 2.84 -8.72
CA ALA A 238 2.48 2.82 -9.39
C ALA A 238 2.45 2.01 -10.69
N GLN A 239 1.83 0.83 -10.67
CA GLN A 239 1.66 0.00 -11.88
C GLN A 239 0.72 0.65 -12.90
N LEU A 240 -0.33 1.34 -12.43
CA LEU A 240 -1.27 2.09 -13.28
C LEU A 240 -0.57 3.23 -14.02
N GLU A 241 0.19 4.03 -13.29
CA GLU A 241 0.89 5.18 -13.82
C GLU A 241 2.04 4.77 -14.75
N GLU A 242 2.79 3.71 -14.43
CA GLU A 242 3.77 3.08 -15.33
C GLU A 242 3.10 2.69 -16.66
N GLN A 243 1.97 1.97 -16.62
CA GLN A 243 1.25 1.53 -17.82
C GLN A 243 0.64 2.70 -18.61
N ALA A 244 0.27 3.79 -17.93
CA ALA A 244 -0.18 5.01 -18.58
C ALA A 244 0.96 5.83 -19.21
N GLY A 245 2.22 5.45 -18.98
CA GLY A 245 3.41 6.12 -19.48
C GLY A 245 3.91 7.27 -18.61
N TYR A 246 3.54 7.27 -17.33
CA TYR A 246 3.89 8.29 -16.33
C TYR A 246 4.49 7.67 -15.06
N PRO A 247 5.64 6.98 -15.14
CA PRO A 247 6.25 6.32 -13.98
C PRO A 247 6.43 7.27 -12.78
N ILE A 248 6.13 6.78 -11.58
CA ILE A 248 6.34 7.52 -10.33
C ILE A 248 7.85 7.67 -10.08
N ASP A 249 8.30 8.90 -9.83
CA ASP A 249 9.66 9.13 -9.29
C ASP A 249 9.70 8.81 -7.80
N THR A 250 9.83 7.52 -7.48
CA THR A 250 9.78 6.99 -6.10
C THR A 250 10.80 7.63 -5.17
N ALA A 251 11.94 8.08 -5.71
CA ALA A 251 12.94 8.82 -4.95
C ALA A 251 12.43 10.15 -4.37
N GLY A 252 11.46 10.78 -5.05
CA GLY A 252 10.78 11.98 -4.58
C GLY A 252 9.87 11.75 -3.37
N PHE A 253 9.53 10.49 -3.08
CA PHE A 253 8.61 10.06 -2.02
C PHE A 253 9.29 9.25 -0.91
N LEU A 254 10.62 9.29 -0.83
CA LEU A 254 11.33 8.73 0.32
C LEU A 254 10.92 9.45 1.61
N LYS A 255 11.09 8.79 2.75
CA LYS A 255 10.78 9.37 4.06
C LYS A 255 11.50 10.71 4.26
N GLU A 256 10.84 11.66 4.94
CA GLU A 256 11.29 13.05 5.17
C GLU A 256 11.36 13.94 3.91
N THR A 257 11.03 13.42 2.73
CA THR A 257 10.88 14.27 1.55
C THR A 257 9.61 15.11 1.66
N ARG A 258 9.63 16.30 1.03
CA ARG A 258 8.46 17.16 0.97
C ARG A 258 7.26 16.44 0.34
N ALA A 259 7.46 15.71 -0.76
CA ALA A 259 6.35 15.06 -1.44
C ALA A 259 5.73 13.93 -0.60
N HIS A 260 6.54 13.16 0.14
CA HIS A 260 6.03 12.18 1.10
C HIS A 260 5.14 12.83 2.17
N SER A 261 5.61 13.89 2.83
CA SER A 261 4.83 14.58 3.87
C SER A 261 3.52 15.15 3.34
N PHE A 262 3.54 15.72 2.13
CA PHE A 262 2.33 16.24 1.48
C PHE A 262 1.36 15.13 1.06
N ALA A 263 1.86 14.00 0.54
CA ALA A 263 1.01 12.86 0.16
C ALA A 263 0.34 12.20 1.38
N MET A 264 1.04 12.13 2.52
CA MET A 264 0.43 11.68 3.78
C MET A 264 -0.68 12.63 4.23
N HIS A 265 -0.41 13.94 4.19
CA HIS A 265 -1.37 14.95 4.61
C HIS A 265 -2.58 15.01 3.65
N SER A 266 -2.38 14.87 2.34
CA SER A 266 -3.47 14.85 1.36
C SER A 266 -4.40 13.65 1.55
N ALA A 267 -3.86 12.48 1.90
CA ALA A 267 -4.67 11.30 2.19
C ALA A 267 -5.60 11.53 3.39
N TYR A 268 -5.10 12.12 4.48
CA TYR A 268 -5.93 12.48 5.65
C TYR A 268 -6.92 13.60 5.35
N HIS A 269 -6.50 14.60 4.57
CA HIS A 269 -7.37 15.69 4.13
C HIS A 269 -8.56 15.14 3.34
N PHE A 270 -8.29 14.35 2.30
CA PHE A 270 -9.32 13.75 1.47
C PHE A 270 -10.31 12.91 2.31
N GLN A 271 -9.81 12.09 3.23
CA GLN A 271 -10.68 11.30 4.12
C GLN A 271 -11.61 12.17 4.99
N ALA A 272 -11.15 13.36 5.38
CA ALA A 272 -11.91 14.28 6.22
C ALA A 272 -12.89 15.17 5.44
N THR A 273 -12.58 15.51 4.18
CA THR A 273 -13.29 16.55 3.42
C THR A 273 -13.88 16.09 2.09
N ASN A 274 -13.46 14.93 1.59
CA ASN A 274 -13.65 14.50 0.20
C ASN A 274 -13.06 15.48 -0.84
N ASP A 275 -12.06 16.26 -0.45
CA ASP A 275 -11.40 17.28 -1.26
C ASP A 275 -9.95 16.88 -1.57
N ASN A 276 -9.54 17.03 -2.84
CA ASN A 276 -8.19 16.71 -3.32
C ASN A 276 -7.29 17.92 -3.52
N ASP A 277 -7.71 19.14 -3.15
CA ASP A 277 -6.94 20.37 -3.38
C ASP A 277 -5.53 20.33 -2.76
N VAL A 278 -5.34 19.61 -1.65
CA VAL A 278 -4.00 19.38 -1.06
C VAL A 278 -3.13 18.52 -1.99
N MET A 279 -3.68 17.46 -2.57
CA MET A 279 -2.97 16.61 -3.52
C MET A 279 -2.68 17.35 -4.83
N PHE A 280 -3.62 18.16 -5.32
CA PHE A 280 -3.43 18.97 -6.52
C PHE A 280 -2.32 19.99 -6.35
N ARG A 281 -2.25 20.68 -5.20
CA ARG A 281 -1.14 21.61 -4.90
C ARG A 281 0.22 20.90 -4.88
N LEU A 282 0.30 19.69 -4.32
CA LEU A 282 1.52 18.89 -4.38
C LEU A 282 1.96 18.62 -5.83
N MET A 283 1.01 18.24 -6.70
CA MET A 283 1.30 17.93 -8.10
C MET A 283 1.67 19.18 -8.92
N ASP A 284 1.06 20.33 -8.64
CA ASP A 284 1.34 21.61 -9.30
C ASP A 284 2.64 22.28 -8.83
N GLU A 285 3.01 22.14 -7.55
CA GLU A 285 4.26 22.70 -7.00
C GLU A 285 5.53 21.88 -7.34
N GLY A 286 5.36 20.77 -8.07
CA GLY A 286 6.42 20.08 -8.78
C GLY A 286 6.99 18.87 -8.05
N LEU A 287 6.48 17.68 -8.39
CA LEU A 287 7.36 16.52 -8.50
C LEU A 287 8.39 16.81 -9.61
N PRO A 288 9.66 16.38 -9.49
CA PRO A 288 10.65 16.58 -10.54
C PRO A 288 10.08 16.19 -11.90
N GLN A 289 9.92 17.18 -12.78
CA GLN A 289 9.41 16.96 -14.13
C GLN A 289 10.48 16.24 -14.93
N THR A 290 10.60 14.93 -14.80
CA THR A 290 11.15 14.15 -15.91
C THR A 290 10.11 14.30 -17.02
N GLN A 291 10.49 14.97 -18.11
CA GLN A 291 9.69 15.08 -19.32
C GLN A 291 9.44 13.66 -19.85
N THR A 292 8.43 12.98 -19.32
CA THR A 292 7.95 11.72 -19.83
C THR A 292 6.82 12.08 -20.79
N VAL A 293 7.20 12.22 -22.06
CA VAL A 293 6.25 12.11 -23.15
C VAL A 293 5.53 10.78 -22.96
N ARG A 294 4.21 10.81 -22.97
CA ARG A 294 3.40 9.61 -22.87
C ARG A 294 3.82 8.65 -23.98
N THR A 295 4.44 7.55 -23.60
CA THR A 295 4.74 6.48 -24.55
C THR A 295 3.51 5.57 -24.55
N PRO A 296 2.73 5.49 -25.64
CA PRO A 296 1.59 4.59 -25.67
C PRO A 296 2.05 3.13 -25.50
N PRO A 297 1.24 2.26 -24.88
CA PRO A 297 1.57 0.85 -24.75
C PRO A 297 1.79 0.23 -26.15
N ALA A 298 2.78 -0.65 -26.27
CA ALA A 298 2.96 -1.45 -27.48
C ALA A 298 1.69 -2.32 -27.67
N GLY A 299 1.06 -2.18 -28.84
CA GLY A 299 -0.17 -2.91 -29.20
C GLY A 299 0.02 -4.41 -29.38
#